data_AF-A0A667G370-F1
#
_entry.id   AF-A0A667G370-F1
#
_cell.length_a   1.000
_cell.length_b   1.000
_cell.length_c   1.000
_cell.angle_alpha   90.00
_cell.angle_beta   90.00
_cell.angle_gamma   90.00
#
_symmetry.space_group_name_H-M   'P 1'
#
loop_
_entity.id
_entity.type
_entity.pdbx_description
1 polymer ?
#
loop_
_entity_poly.entity_id
_entity_poly.type
_entity_poly.pdbx_seq_one_letter_code
_entity_poly.pdbx_strand_id
1 'polypeptide(L)'
;MWSGRQGRLRPVGCVVEELRCRRREREAALRKARREQQLISKRLLRDDASEEAEGGCVAMILGETEIQHFLRLAQQGTEEKERERALVSLRRGLQHPETQQTFIWSSVCIHWVT
;
A
#
# COMPACT_ATOMS: atom_id res chain seq x y z
N MET A 1 30.67 50.12 -45.50
CA MET A 1 31.57 48.97 -45.75
C MET A 1 32.09 48.49 -44.40
N TRP A 2 31.87 47.29 -43.85
CA TRP A 2 31.33 46.02 -44.34
C TRP A 2 30.55 45.35 -43.21
N SER A 3 29.45 44.69 -43.56
CA SER A 3 28.75 43.71 -42.75
C SER A 3 29.63 42.45 -42.59
N GLY A 4 29.99 42.12 -41.34
CA GLY A 4 30.95 41.05 -41.02
C GLY A 4 30.35 39.91 -40.20
N ARG A 5 29.42 39.18 -40.80
CA ARG A 5 29.04 37.77 -40.57
C ARG A 5 29.01 37.24 -39.12
N GLN A 6 27.77 37.08 -38.66
CA GLN A 6 27.34 36.14 -37.63
C GLN A 6 27.81 34.71 -37.99
N GLY A 7 28.99 34.32 -37.51
CA GLY A 7 29.49 32.95 -37.64
C GLY A 7 28.84 32.07 -36.59
N ARG A 8 27.91 31.20 -37.00
CA ARG A 8 27.43 30.06 -36.21
C ARG A 8 28.56 29.05 -35.99
N LEU A 9 29.58 29.41 -35.21
CA LEU A 9 30.56 28.44 -34.75
C LEU A 9 30.05 27.89 -33.42
N ARG A 10 29.33 26.76 -33.50
CA ARG A 10 29.04 25.94 -32.32
C ARG A 10 30.39 25.58 -31.72
N PRO A 11 30.73 26.02 -30.48
CA PRO A 11 32.03 25.73 -29.91
C PRO A 11 32.18 24.21 -29.83
N VAL A 12 33.28 23.65 -30.34
CA VAL A 12 33.53 22.20 -30.31
C VAL A 12 33.52 21.66 -28.86
N GLY A 13 33.84 22.50 -27.88
CA GLY A 13 33.68 22.20 -26.45
C GLY A 13 32.21 22.03 -26.00
N CYS A 14 31.25 22.64 -26.70
CA CYS A 14 29.82 22.50 -26.44
C CYS A 14 29.35 21.08 -26.73
N VAL A 15 29.85 20.44 -27.80
CA VAL A 15 29.46 19.06 -28.14
C VAL A 15 30.03 18.06 -27.12
N VAL A 16 31.27 18.24 -26.68
CA VAL A 16 31.89 17.36 -25.68
C VAL A 16 31.20 17.51 -24.32
N GLU A 17 30.87 18.73 -23.90
CA GLU A 17 30.11 18.97 -22.66
C GLU A 17 28.65 18.49 -22.78
N GLU A 18 28.01 18.60 -23.94
CA GLU A 18 26.69 17.98 -24.21
C GLU A 18 26.74 16.46 -24.04
N LEU A 19 27.80 15.79 -24.54
CA LEU A 19 27.98 14.35 -24.36
C LEU A 19 28.24 13.98 -22.89
N ARG A 20 28.97 14.81 -22.14
CA ARG A 20 29.18 14.63 -20.69
C ARG A 20 27.89 14.83 -19.90
N CYS A 21 27.09 15.83 -20.24
CA CYS A 21 25.76 16.05 -19.66
C CYS A 21 24.83 14.87 -19.93
N ARG A 22 24.74 14.40 -21.18
CA ARG A 22 23.95 13.21 -21.52
C ARG A 22 24.39 11.97 -20.76
N ARG A 23 25.70 11.79 -20.52
CA ARG A 23 26.21 10.69 -19.69
C ARG A 23 25.74 10.83 -18.24
N ARG A 24 25.82 12.04 -17.65
CA ARG A 24 25.33 12.31 -16.28
C ARG A 24 23.82 12.08 -16.15
N GLU A 25 23.04 12.54 -17.13
CA GLU A 25 21.59 12.33 -17.19
C GLU A 25 21.22 10.86 -17.24
N ARG A 26 21.89 10.07 -18.10
CA ARG A 26 21.69 8.62 -18.16
C ARG A 26 22.04 7.93 -16.85
N GLU A 27 23.15 8.31 -16.23
CA GLU A 27 23.56 7.78 -14.93
C GLU A 27 22.58 8.15 -13.81
N ALA A 28 22.06 9.38 -13.81
CA ALA A 28 21.05 9.84 -12.87
C ALA A 28 19.72 9.08 -13.06
N ALA A 29 19.29 8.87 -14.31
CA ALA A 29 18.12 8.07 -14.63
C ALA A 29 18.27 6.62 -14.14
N LEU A 30 19.45 6.00 -14.32
CA LEU A 30 19.72 4.65 -13.81
C LEU A 30 19.70 4.59 -12.27
N ARG A 31 20.27 5.59 -11.58
CA ARG A 31 20.19 5.65 -10.11
C ARG A 31 18.74 5.84 -9.64
N LYS A 32 17.96 6.68 -10.32
CA LYS A 32 16.54 6.90 -10.02
C LYS A 32 15.73 5.62 -10.25
N ALA A 33 15.90 4.94 -11.39
CA ALA A 33 15.23 3.69 -11.71
C ALA A 33 15.56 2.58 -10.71
N ARG A 34 16.82 2.45 -10.27
CA ARG A 34 17.20 1.50 -9.20
C ARG A 34 16.52 1.82 -7.87
N ARG A 35 16.46 3.10 -7.50
CA ARG A 35 15.72 3.54 -6.30
C ARG A 35 14.24 3.25 -6.45
N GLU A 36 13.64 3.53 -7.61
CA GLU A 36 12.23 3.24 -7.89
C GLU A 36 11.94 1.75 -7.83
N GLN A 37 12.78 0.87 -8.40
CA GLN A 37 12.65 -0.59 -8.27
C GLN A 37 12.76 -1.08 -6.83
N GLN A 38 13.73 -0.56 -6.06
CA GLN A 38 13.85 -0.84 -4.62
C GLN A 38 12.69 -0.26 -3.81
N LEU A 39 12.08 0.84 -4.26
CA LEU A 39 10.90 1.41 -3.66
C LEU A 39 9.65 0.64 -4.06
N ILE A 40 9.57 0.04 -5.26
CA ILE A 40 8.47 -0.82 -5.67
C ILE A 40 8.44 -2.07 -4.80
N SER A 41 9.59 -2.74 -4.56
CA SER A 41 9.63 -3.88 -3.62
C SER A 41 9.29 -3.51 -2.17
N LYS A 42 9.44 -2.23 -1.80
CA LYS A 42 9.01 -1.70 -0.49
C LYS A 42 7.57 -1.16 -0.47
N ARG A 43 7.05 -0.65 -1.59
CA ARG A 43 5.71 -0.05 -1.73
C ARG A 43 4.64 -1.09 -2.04
N LEU A 44 5.00 -2.19 -2.71
CA LEU A 44 4.10 -3.32 -2.94
C LEU A 44 3.53 -3.85 -1.62
N LEU A 45 4.28 -3.74 -0.51
CA LEU A 45 3.79 -4.11 0.83
C LEU A 45 2.71 -3.18 1.40
N ARG A 46 2.49 -1.98 0.84
CA ARG A 46 1.49 -1.02 1.32
C ARG A 46 0.25 -0.91 0.44
N ASP A 47 0.35 -1.19 -0.86
CA ASP A 47 -0.78 -1.02 -1.78
C ASP A 47 -1.79 -2.18 -1.69
N ASP A 48 -1.39 -3.39 -1.26
CA ASP A 48 -2.33 -4.48 -0.94
C ASP A 48 -3.21 -4.18 0.31
N ALA A 49 -2.90 -3.13 1.07
CA ALA A 49 -3.76 -2.64 2.15
C ALA A 49 -4.74 -1.55 1.69
N SER A 50 -4.62 -1.05 0.45
CA SER A 50 -5.43 0.06 -0.06
C SER A 50 -6.55 -0.37 -1.01
N GLU A 51 -6.52 -1.59 -1.53
CA GLU A 51 -7.62 -2.23 -2.30
C GLU A 51 -8.80 -2.69 -1.41
N GLU A 52 -8.79 -2.31 -0.13
CA GLU A 52 -9.96 -2.42 0.76
C GLU A 52 -10.76 -1.11 0.85
N ALA A 53 -10.43 -0.10 0.04
CA ALA A 53 -11.13 1.19 -0.02
C ALA A 53 -12.26 1.25 -1.05
N GLU A 54 -12.54 0.17 -1.79
CA GLU A 54 -13.71 0.09 -2.69
C GLU A 54 -14.83 -0.76 -2.08
N GLY A 55 -15.23 -0.36 -0.88
CA GLY A 55 -16.32 -0.97 -0.14
C GLY A 55 -16.66 -0.06 1.01
N GLY A 56 -17.27 1.08 0.68
CA GLY A 56 -17.91 1.98 1.64
C GLY A 56 -19.01 1.23 2.39
N CYS A 57 -18.61 0.42 3.35
CA CYS A 57 -19.46 -0.12 4.38
C CYS A 57 -18.91 0.48 5.66
N VAL A 58 -19.63 1.49 6.15
CA VAL A 58 -19.46 2.10 7.46
C VAL A 58 -19.09 0.98 8.43
N ALA A 59 -17.91 1.08 9.04
CA ALA A 59 -17.47 0.10 10.02
C ALA A 59 -18.54 0.03 11.11
N MET A 60 -19.34 -1.03 11.06
CA MET A 60 -20.46 -1.25 11.96
C MET A 60 -19.87 -1.75 13.27
N ILE A 61 -20.31 -1.15 14.38
CA ILE A 61 -20.08 -1.71 15.70
C ILE A 61 -20.69 -3.11 15.69
N LEU A 62 -19.87 -4.15 15.87
CA LEU A 62 -20.34 -5.52 15.91
C LEU A 62 -20.76 -5.85 17.34
N GLY A 63 -21.99 -6.33 17.49
CA GLY A 63 -22.48 -6.94 18.71
C GLY A 63 -21.89 -8.34 18.94
N GLU A 64 -22.16 -8.88 20.13
CA GLU A 64 -21.61 -10.16 20.57
C GLU A 64 -21.96 -11.33 19.64
N THR A 65 -23.20 -11.38 19.16
CA THR A 65 -23.70 -12.44 18.27
C THR A 65 -22.99 -12.42 16.92
N GLU A 66 -22.72 -11.23 16.37
CA GLU A 66 -21.98 -11.08 15.12
C GLU A 66 -20.51 -11.46 15.28
N ILE A 67 -19.87 -11.07 16.40
CA ILE A 67 -18.51 -11.47 16.75
C ILE A 67 -18.40 -13.01 16.80
N GLN A 68 -19.31 -13.67 17.52
CA GLN A 68 -19.33 -15.13 17.64
C GLN A 68 -19.60 -15.82 16.29
N HIS A 69 -20.43 -15.21 15.44
CA HIS A 69 -20.69 -15.72 14.09
C HIS A 69 -19.43 -15.67 13.23
N PHE A 70 -18.72 -14.53 13.18
CA PHE A 70 -17.47 -14.41 12.42
C PHE A 70 -16.36 -15.32 12.97
N LEU A 71 -16.26 -15.48 14.28
CA LEU A 71 -15.31 -16.42 14.89
C LEU A 71 -15.60 -17.86 14.47
N ARG A 72 -16.87 -18.29 14.48
CA ARG A 72 -17.24 -19.63 13.99
C ARG A 72 -16.91 -19.81 12.52
N LEU A 73 -17.22 -18.84 11.67
CA LEU A 73 -16.87 -18.89 10.24
C LEU A 73 -15.36 -18.91 10.00
N ALA A 74 -14.58 -18.22 10.83
CA ALA A 74 -13.12 -18.24 10.73
C ALA A 74 -12.51 -19.57 11.18
N GLN A 75 -13.19 -20.28 12.09
CA GLN A 75 -12.75 -21.57 12.66
C GLN A 75 -13.26 -22.77 11.85
N GLN A 76 -14.43 -22.65 11.23
CA GLN A 76 -14.93 -23.67 10.32
C GLN A 76 -14.04 -23.69 9.07
N GLY A 77 -13.65 -24.88 8.63
CA GLY A 77 -12.92 -25.08 7.37
C GLY A 77 -13.80 -24.87 6.14
N THR A 78 -14.68 -23.86 6.17
CA THR A 78 -15.47 -23.38 5.03
C THR A 78 -14.57 -22.82 3.95
N GLU A 79 -15.12 -22.61 2.74
CA GLU A 79 -14.42 -22.04 1.58
C GLU A 79 -13.47 -20.91 1.99
N GLU A 80 -12.23 -20.95 1.49
CA GLU A 80 -11.16 -20.01 1.87
C GLU A 80 -11.61 -18.54 1.75
N LYS A 81 -12.40 -18.25 0.70
CA LYS A 81 -12.97 -16.93 0.45
C LYS A 81 -13.98 -16.48 1.51
N GLU A 82 -14.75 -17.38 2.09
CA GLU A 82 -15.72 -17.06 3.15
C GLU A 82 -15.01 -16.79 4.47
N ARG A 83 -13.98 -17.59 4.77
CA ARG A 83 -13.09 -17.38 5.91
C ARG A 83 -12.38 -16.03 5.83
N GLU A 84 -11.82 -15.70 4.67
CA GLU A 84 -11.16 -14.40 4.45
C GLU A 84 -12.13 -13.24 4.66
N ARG A 85 -13.35 -13.32 4.10
CA ARG A 85 -14.39 -12.30 4.30
C ARG A 85 -14.78 -12.14 5.76
N ALA A 86 -14.92 -13.23 6.50
CA ALA A 86 -15.22 -13.21 7.93
C ALA A 86 -14.11 -12.54 8.74
N LEU A 87 -12.85 -12.84 8.43
CA LEU A 87 -11.68 -12.24 9.09
C LEU A 87 -11.53 -10.75 8.78
N VAL A 88 -11.75 -10.33 7.53
CA VAL A 88 -11.74 -8.90 7.15
C VAL A 88 -12.85 -8.14 7.87
N SER A 89 -14.06 -8.71 7.93
CA SER A 89 -15.20 -8.12 8.63
C SER A 89 -14.94 -7.99 10.14
N LEU A 90 -14.41 -9.04 10.77
CA LEU A 90 -14.04 -9.04 12.18
C LEU A 90 -12.93 -8.03 12.47
N ARG A 91 -11.90 -7.95 11.62
CA ARG A 91 -10.80 -6.98 11.76
C ARG A 91 -11.32 -5.54 11.71
N ARG A 92 -12.26 -5.24 10.80
CA ARG A 92 -12.88 -3.91 10.69
C ARG A 92 -13.72 -3.58 11.93
N GLY A 93 -14.54 -4.51 12.41
CA GLY A 93 -15.33 -4.31 13.63
C GLY A 93 -14.47 -4.06 14.86
N LEU A 94 -13.35 -4.79 15.00
CA LEU A 94 -12.38 -4.63 16.09
C LEU A 94 -11.57 -3.33 16.03
N GLN A 95 -11.75 -2.48 15.01
CA GLN A 95 -11.20 -1.12 15.04
C GLN A 95 -11.94 -0.22 16.04
N HIS A 96 -13.15 -0.60 16.45
CA HIS A 96 -13.96 0.15 17.40
C HIS A 96 -13.77 -0.34 18.84
N PRO A 97 -13.57 0.57 19.81
CA PRO A 97 -13.36 0.21 21.21
C PRO A 97 -14.56 -0.51 21.83
N GLU A 98 -15.79 -0.22 21.38
CA GLU A 98 -17.01 -0.88 21.84
C GLU A 98 -17.04 -2.36 21.44
N THR A 99 -16.68 -2.65 20.17
CA THR A 99 -16.55 -4.02 19.67
C THR A 99 -15.41 -4.75 20.38
N GLN A 100 -14.29 -4.08 20.66
CA GLN A 100 -13.16 -4.66 21.40
C GLN A 100 -13.56 -5.05 22.83
N GLN A 101 -14.29 -4.20 23.54
CA GLN A 101 -14.79 -4.51 24.88
C GLN A 101 -15.71 -5.72 24.85
N THR A 102 -16.62 -5.77 23.87
CA THR A 102 -17.55 -6.91 23.67
C THR A 102 -16.79 -8.20 23.33
N PHE A 103 -15.74 -8.11 22.51
CA PHE A 103 -14.86 -9.24 22.18
C PHE A 103 -14.07 -9.74 23.40
N ILE A 104 -13.52 -8.84 24.20
CA ILE A 104 -12.78 -9.18 25.42
C ILE A 104 -13.73 -9.79 26.45
N TRP A 105 -14.92 -9.21 26.64
CA TRP A 105 -15.92 -9.78 27.57
C TRP A 105 -16.42 -11.15 27.12
N SER A 106 -16.72 -11.35 25.84
CA SER A 106 -17.13 -12.67 25.34
C SER A 106 -16.00 -13.70 25.47
N SER A 107 -14.75 -13.35 25.17
CA SER A 107 -13.60 -14.27 25.34
C SER A 107 -13.28 -14.60 26.81
N VAL A 108 -13.43 -13.64 27.72
CA VAL A 108 -13.27 -13.87 29.16
C VAL A 108 -14.45 -14.67 29.73
N CYS A 109 -15.68 -14.42 29.29
CA CYS A 109 -16.86 -15.19 29.71
C CYS A 109 -16.79 -16.67 29.28
N ILE A 110 -16.22 -16.97 28.11
CA ILE A 110 -16.01 -18.37 27.67
C ILE A 110 -15.05 -19.12 28.62
N HIS A 111 -14.09 -18.43 29.23
CA HIS A 111 -13.13 -19.04 30.18
C HIS A 111 -13.68 -19.21 31.60
N TRP A 112 -14.70 -18.44 32.01
CA TRP A 112 -15.32 -18.54 33.35
C TRP A 112 -16.53 -19.49 33.41
N VAL A 113 -17.05 -19.95 32.28
CA VAL A 113 -18.24 -20.82 32.17
C VAL A 113 -17.87 -22.30 31.89
N THR A 114 -16.58 -22.62 31.74
CA THR A 114 -16.04 -24.00 31.73
C THR A 114 -15.30 -24.33 33.01
#